data_AF-A0A1M5RP41-F1
#
_entry.id   AF-A0A1M5RP41-F1
#
_cell.length_a   1.000
_cell.length_b   1.000
_cell.length_c   1.000
_cell.angle_alpha   90.00
_cell.angle_beta   90.00
_cell.angle_gamma   90.00
#
_symmetry.space_group_name_H-M   'P 1'
#
loop_
_entity.id
_entity.type
_entity.pdbx_description
1 polymer ?
#
loop_
_entity_poly.entity_id
_entity_poly.type
_entity_poly.pdbx_seq_one_letter_code
_entity_poly.pdbx_strand_id
1 'polypeptide(L)'
;MSELEQGSLQYFHSRASFSLWLPLLRSMADELNAQMPAEDLRSFFFAIGGRIAAADPLPVGTSLADLERSANDFFSRYGWGWVKIRDLHAALEFVHACAPLRQAFGDASMSWAPALFEGIYAAWLKRIGASSQLELHQVGGLEGSVDVMRFRLAHPSYFV
;
A
#
# COMPACT_ATOMS: atom_id res chain seq x y z
N MET A 1 1.04 19.37 -33.94
CA MET A 1 0.24 18.37 -33.21
C MET A 1 -0.99 18.07 -34.04
N SER A 2 -1.32 16.80 -34.24
CA SER A 2 -2.52 16.36 -34.96
C SER A 2 -3.79 16.64 -34.15
N GLU A 3 -4.94 16.69 -34.83
CA GLU A 3 -6.26 16.85 -34.17
C GLU A 3 -6.54 15.73 -33.16
N LEU A 4 -6.06 14.50 -33.45
CA LEU A 4 -6.15 13.36 -32.54
C LEU A 4 -5.34 13.61 -31.25
N GLU A 5 -4.14 14.16 -31.37
CA GLU A 5 -3.28 14.49 -30.22
C GLU A 5 -3.91 15.61 -29.37
N GLN A 6 -4.46 16.66 -29.99
CA GLN A 6 -5.16 17.73 -29.27
C GLN A 6 -6.42 17.24 -28.57
N GLY A 7 -7.25 16.46 -29.27
CA GLY A 7 -8.45 15.84 -28.69
C GLY A 7 -8.12 14.89 -27.55
N SER A 8 -7.03 14.12 -27.66
CA SER A 8 -6.56 13.21 -26.61
C SER A 8 -6.09 13.96 -25.37
N LEU A 9 -5.30 15.03 -25.53
CA LEU A 9 -4.86 15.86 -24.40
C LEU A 9 -6.05 16.51 -23.69
N GLN A 10 -7.00 17.07 -24.44
CA GLN A 10 -8.19 17.68 -23.87
C GLN A 10 -9.06 16.66 -23.11
N TYR A 11 -9.19 15.45 -23.67
CA TYR A 11 -9.88 14.34 -23.03
C TYR A 11 -9.24 13.96 -21.69
N PHE A 12 -7.91 13.80 -21.63
CA PHE A 12 -7.19 13.44 -20.41
C PHE A 12 -7.18 14.55 -19.35
N HIS A 13 -7.06 15.82 -19.75
CA HIS A 13 -7.11 16.95 -18.81
C HIS A 13 -8.46 17.10 -18.10
N SER A 14 -9.55 16.63 -18.72
CA SER A 14 -10.91 16.83 -18.20
C SER A 14 -11.34 15.82 -17.13
N ARG A 15 -10.54 14.79 -16.82
CA ARG A 15 -10.98 13.67 -15.97
C ARG A 15 -10.02 13.35 -14.85
N ALA A 16 -10.56 13.19 -13.64
CA ALA A 16 -9.81 12.64 -12.52
C ALA A 16 -9.43 11.17 -12.83
N SER A 17 -8.13 10.87 -12.87
CA SER A 17 -7.58 9.57 -13.28
C SER A 17 -8.16 8.39 -12.49
N PHE A 18 -8.40 8.58 -11.19
CA PHE A 18 -8.93 7.52 -10.31
C PHE A 18 -10.31 7.00 -10.75
N SER A 19 -11.19 7.88 -11.25
CA SER A 19 -12.54 7.48 -11.69
C SER A 19 -12.54 6.68 -13.00
N LEU A 20 -11.49 6.80 -13.81
CA LEU A 20 -11.41 6.11 -15.10
C LEU A 20 -11.04 4.64 -14.95
N TRP A 21 -10.18 4.33 -13.97
CA TRP A 21 -9.66 2.98 -13.77
C TRP A 21 -10.54 2.12 -12.85
N LEU A 22 -11.51 2.73 -12.17
CA LEU A 22 -12.32 2.05 -11.17
C LEU A 22 -13.06 0.81 -11.70
N PRO A 23 -13.74 0.83 -12.88
CA PRO A 23 -14.38 -0.37 -13.42
C PRO A 23 -13.37 -1.49 -13.72
N LEU A 24 -12.18 -1.14 -14.24
CA LEU A 24 -11.12 -2.11 -14.51
C LEU A 24 -10.62 -2.76 -13.22
N LEU A 25 -10.31 -1.96 -12.19
CA LEU A 25 -9.79 -2.46 -10.93
C LEU A 25 -10.78 -3.39 -10.22
N ARG A 26 -12.08 -3.08 -10.30
CA ARG A 26 -13.15 -3.93 -9.75
C ARG A 26 -13.26 -5.25 -10.49
N SER A 27 -13.39 -5.21 -11.82
CA SER A 27 -13.49 -6.44 -12.61
C SER A 27 -12.23 -7.30 -12.50
N MET A 28 -11.05 -6.69 -12.40
CA MET A 28 -9.80 -7.41 -12.16
C MET A 28 -9.82 -8.08 -10.78
N ALA A 29 -10.30 -7.39 -9.74
CA ALA A 29 -10.41 -7.96 -8.40
C ALA A 29 -11.40 -9.13 -8.36
N ASP A 30 -12.54 -9.02 -9.05
CA ASP A 30 -13.53 -10.10 -9.17
C ASP A 30 -12.91 -11.36 -9.80
N GLU A 31 -12.17 -11.20 -10.90
CA GLU A 31 -11.49 -12.31 -11.56
C GLU A 31 -10.37 -12.90 -10.68
N LEU A 32 -9.56 -12.07 -10.03
CA LEU A 32 -8.52 -12.52 -9.11
C LEU A 32 -9.10 -13.36 -7.97
N ASN A 33 -10.20 -12.91 -7.37
CA ASN A 33 -10.92 -13.64 -6.33
C ASN A 33 -11.50 -14.98 -6.83
N ALA A 34 -11.90 -15.06 -8.10
CA ALA A 34 -12.43 -16.29 -8.70
C ALA A 34 -11.33 -17.31 -9.02
N GLN A 35 -10.12 -16.86 -9.37
CA GLN A 35 -9.06 -17.72 -9.89
C GLN A 35 -7.99 -18.10 -8.86
N MET A 36 -7.83 -17.34 -7.78
CA MET A 36 -6.72 -17.52 -6.84
C MET A 36 -7.18 -17.51 -5.38
N PRO A 37 -6.59 -18.35 -4.51
CA PRO A 37 -6.85 -18.26 -3.08
C PRO A 37 -6.28 -16.96 -2.51
N ALA A 38 -6.86 -16.49 -1.40
CA ALA A 38 -6.48 -15.22 -0.80
C ALA A 38 -5.00 -15.17 -0.36
N GLU A 39 -4.40 -16.29 0.02
CA GLU A 39 -2.97 -16.37 0.39
C GLU A 39 -2.05 -16.07 -0.80
N ASP A 40 -2.34 -16.63 -1.97
CA ASP A 40 -1.58 -16.37 -3.20
C ASP A 40 -1.76 -14.92 -3.63
N LEU A 41 -2.97 -14.38 -3.50
CA LEU A 41 -3.26 -12.97 -3.76
C LEU A 41 -2.50 -12.05 -2.80
N ARG A 42 -2.36 -12.42 -1.52
CA ARG A 42 -1.52 -11.67 -0.57
C ARG A 42 -0.07 -11.64 -1.02
N SER A 43 0.51 -12.78 -1.39
CA SER A 43 1.88 -12.83 -1.89
C SER A 43 2.05 -12.01 -3.18
N PHE A 44 1.07 -12.06 -4.08
CA PHE A 44 1.06 -11.29 -5.31
C PHE A 44 1.01 -9.78 -5.05
N PHE A 45 0.11 -9.31 -4.20
CA PHE A 45 -0.02 -7.88 -3.87
C PHE A 45 1.16 -7.37 -3.04
N PHE A 46 1.73 -8.18 -2.16
CA PHE A 46 3.00 -7.88 -1.49
C PHE A 46 4.12 -7.60 -2.51
N ALA A 47 4.26 -8.47 -3.53
CA ALA A 47 5.25 -8.27 -4.58
C ALA A 47 5.01 -7.00 -5.42
N ILE A 48 3.74 -6.68 -5.71
CA ILE A 48 3.36 -5.41 -6.36
C ILE A 48 3.80 -4.21 -5.52
N GLY A 49 3.48 -4.23 -4.22
CA GLY A 49 3.88 -3.18 -3.28
C GLY A 49 5.39 -2.95 -3.25
N GLY A 50 6.17 -4.03 -3.18
CA GLY A 50 7.62 -3.97 -3.23
C GLY A 50 8.16 -3.35 -4.53
N ARG A 51 7.52 -3.63 -5.68
CA ARG A 51 7.89 -3.01 -6.97
C ARG A 51 7.59 -1.52 -7.01
N ILE A 52 6.43 -1.10 -6.48
CA ILE A 52 6.06 0.32 -6.37
C ILE A 52 7.09 1.07 -5.53
N ALA A 53 7.42 0.55 -4.34
CA ALA A 53 8.39 1.14 -3.43
C ALA A 53 9.82 1.19 -4.01
N ALA A 54 10.19 0.24 -4.87
CA ALA A 54 11.48 0.24 -5.55
C ALA A 54 11.57 1.31 -6.65
N ALA A 55 10.44 1.59 -7.33
CA ALA A 55 10.37 2.60 -8.38
C ALA A 55 10.34 4.03 -7.84
N ASP A 56 9.76 4.23 -6.65
CA ASP A 56 9.72 5.52 -5.94
C ASP A 56 10.25 5.33 -4.50
N PRO A 57 11.59 5.25 -4.35
CA PRO A 57 12.20 5.01 -3.05
C PRO A 57 12.09 6.25 -2.16
N LEU A 58 11.83 6.03 -0.87
CA LEU A 58 11.87 7.14 0.09
C LEU A 58 13.27 7.78 0.16
N PRO A 59 13.34 9.10 0.39
CA PRO A 59 14.59 9.76 0.75
C PRO A 59 15.24 9.09 1.96
N VAL A 60 16.57 9.10 2.00
CA VAL A 60 17.31 8.60 3.16
C VAL A 60 17.10 9.59 4.32
N GLY A 61 16.28 9.21 5.30
CA GLY A 61 16.12 9.89 6.57
C GLY A 61 16.99 9.27 7.67
N THR A 62 17.16 9.97 8.79
CA THR A 62 17.94 9.47 9.95
C THR A 62 17.07 9.13 11.16
N SER A 63 15.76 9.37 11.09
CA SER A 63 14.84 9.14 12.20
C SER A 63 13.51 8.50 11.78
N LEU A 64 12.78 7.92 12.75
CA LEU A 64 11.41 7.44 12.54
C LEU A 64 10.45 8.56 12.10
N ALA A 65 10.68 9.79 12.58
CA ALA A 65 9.88 10.95 12.17
C ALA A 65 10.11 11.30 10.69
N ASP A 66 11.34 11.14 10.18
CA ASP A 66 11.62 11.32 8.76
C ASP A 66 10.96 10.24 7.91
N LEU A 67 11.00 8.98 8.37
CA LEU A 67 10.30 7.88 7.72
C LEU A 67 8.79 8.13 7.64
N GLU A 68 8.16 8.52 8.75
CA GLU A 68 6.73 8.84 8.79
C GLU A 68 6.38 9.99 7.81
N ARG A 69 7.18 11.06 7.81
CA ARG A 69 6.97 12.21 6.92
C ARG A 69 7.12 11.80 5.45
N SER A 70 8.21 11.14 5.08
CA SER A 70 8.44 10.71 3.69
C SER A 70 7.39 9.71 3.20
N ALA A 71 6.93 8.80 4.07
CA ALA A 71 5.84 7.89 3.74
C ALA A 71 4.53 8.65 3.49
N ASN A 72 4.19 9.63 4.34
CA ASN A 72 2.99 10.45 4.16
C ASN A 72 3.05 11.34 2.91
N ASP A 73 4.23 11.88 2.58
CA ASP A 73 4.45 12.62 1.33
C ASP A 73 4.21 11.71 0.11
N PHE A 74 4.67 10.45 0.18
CA PHE A 74 4.39 9.45 -0.85
C PHE A 74 2.89 9.18 -0.99
N PHE A 75 2.21 8.80 0.10
CA PHE A 75 0.78 8.44 0.01
C PHE A 75 -0.10 9.61 -0.41
N SER A 76 0.24 10.83 0.00
CA SER A 76 -0.50 12.04 -0.38
C SER A 76 -0.47 12.29 -1.88
N ARG A 77 0.64 12.00 -2.58
CA ARG A 77 0.74 12.15 -4.05
C ARG A 77 -0.25 11.25 -4.80
N TYR A 78 -0.55 10.08 -4.25
CA TYR A 78 -1.41 9.08 -4.88
C TYR A 78 -2.83 9.06 -4.31
N GLY A 79 -3.11 9.86 -3.26
CA GLY A 79 -4.38 9.79 -2.54
C GLY A 79 -4.59 8.46 -1.81
N TRP A 80 -3.50 7.87 -1.31
CA TRP A 80 -3.50 6.55 -0.65
C TRP A 80 -3.51 6.66 0.87
N GLY A 81 -4.19 7.67 1.42
CA GLY A 81 -4.32 7.83 2.86
C GLY A 81 -3.05 8.35 3.54
N TRP A 82 -2.87 7.95 4.80
CA TRP A 82 -1.78 8.42 5.66
C TRP A 82 -1.39 7.34 6.68
N VAL A 83 -0.19 7.48 7.25
CA VAL A 83 0.38 6.56 8.22
C VAL A 83 0.89 7.27 9.47
N LYS A 84 0.68 6.63 10.63
CA LYS A 84 1.37 6.93 11.88
C LYS A 84 2.33 5.79 12.23
N ILE A 85 3.57 6.12 12.58
CA ILE A 85 4.57 5.15 13.04
C ILE A 85 4.75 5.32 14.55
N ARG A 86 4.70 4.22 15.28
CA ARG A 86 4.85 4.17 16.74
C ARG A 86 5.99 3.24 17.09
N ASP A 87 6.89 3.72 17.95
CA ASP A 87 7.89 2.89 18.60
C ASP A 87 7.27 2.21 19.83
N LEU A 88 7.22 0.88 19.81
CA LEU A 88 6.73 0.05 20.90
C LEU A 88 7.89 -0.61 21.68
N HIS A 89 9.10 -0.03 21.61
CA HIS A 89 10.37 -0.50 22.16
C HIS A 89 10.91 -1.78 21.48
N ALA A 90 10.17 -2.88 21.55
CA ALA A 90 10.56 -4.17 20.96
C ALA A 90 10.06 -4.35 19.51
N ALA A 91 9.21 -3.44 19.04
CA ALA A 91 8.61 -3.48 17.72
C ALA A 91 8.30 -2.06 17.22
N LEU A 92 8.15 -1.90 15.91
CA LEU A 92 7.54 -0.71 15.32
C LEU A 92 6.14 -1.04 14.83
N GLU A 93 5.20 -0.16 15.08
CA GLU A 93 3.83 -0.27 14.58
C GLU A 93 3.53 0.83 13.56
N PHE A 94 2.98 0.43 12.42
CA PHE A 94 2.51 1.29 11.36
C PHE A 94 0.98 1.24 11.36
N VAL A 95 0.35 2.37 11.63
CA VAL A 95 -1.10 2.55 11.59
C VAL A 95 -1.44 3.31 10.32
N HIS A 96 -1.93 2.61 9.31
CA HIS A 96 -2.31 3.21 8.03
C HIS A 96 -3.83 3.37 7.96
N ALA A 97 -4.30 4.55 7.58
CA ALA A 97 -5.73 4.86 7.47
C ALA A 97 -6.07 5.52 6.14
N CYS A 98 -7.34 5.40 5.73
CA CYS A 98 -7.89 6.04 4.54
C CYS A 98 -7.28 5.58 3.20
N ALA A 99 -6.75 4.36 3.14
CA ALA A 99 -6.38 3.75 1.86
C ALA A 99 -7.66 3.43 1.05
N PRO A 100 -7.75 3.82 -0.24
CA PRO A 100 -8.96 3.60 -1.03
C PRO A 100 -9.09 2.15 -1.55
N LEU A 101 -8.59 1.16 -0.80
CA LEU A 101 -8.54 -0.25 -1.21
C LEU A 101 -9.92 -0.83 -1.46
N ARG A 102 -10.85 -0.66 -0.51
CA ARG A 102 -12.23 -1.12 -0.64
C ARG A 102 -12.94 -0.45 -1.80
N GLN A 103 -12.72 0.86 -1.96
CA GLN A 103 -13.27 1.60 -3.09
C GLN A 103 -12.77 1.03 -4.42
N ALA A 104 -11.46 0.77 -4.54
CA ALA A 104 -10.78 0.31 -5.74
C ALA A 104 -11.07 -1.15 -6.11
N PHE A 105 -11.01 -2.06 -5.14
CA PHE A 105 -11.03 -3.52 -5.36
C PHE A 105 -12.27 -4.22 -4.79
N GLY A 106 -13.14 -3.52 -4.05
CA GLY A 106 -14.33 -4.12 -3.44
C GLY A 106 -14.08 -4.83 -2.11
N ASP A 107 -15.16 -5.26 -1.46
CA ASP A 107 -15.14 -5.79 -0.08
C ASP A 107 -14.44 -7.15 0.03
N ALA A 108 -14.64 -8.04 -0.95
CA ALA A 108 -14.04 -9.37 -0.98
C ALA A 108 -12.49 -9.32 -0.99
N SER A 109 -11.95 -8.23 -1.53
CA SER A 109 -10.53 -8.00 -1.71
C SER A 109 -9.79 -7.61 -0.44
N MET A 110 -10.52 -7.26 0.63
CA MET A 110 -9.93 -6.80 1.88
C MET A 110 -9.15 -7.86 2.65
N SER A 111 -9.29 -9.13 2.29
CA SER A 111 -8.47 -10.23 2.81
C SER A 111 -7.02 -10.20 2.27
N TRP A 112 -6.79 -9.62 1.09
CA TRP A 112 -5.49 -9.65 0.42
C TRP A 112 -4.93 -8.29 0.00
N ALA A 113 -5.78 -7.31 -0.33
CA ALA A 113 -5.36 -6.00 -0.83
C ALA A 113 -4.43 -5.23 0.13
N PRO A 114 -4.59 -5.31 1.47
CA PRO A 114 -3.66 -4.70 2.42
C PRO A 114 -2.20 -5.14 2.26
N ALA A 115 -1.94 -6.33 1.70
CA ALA A 115 -0.59 -6.83 1.46
C ALA A 115 0.22 -5.91 0.51
N LEU A 116 -0.45 -5.10 -0.31
CA LEU A 116 0.21 -4.06 -1.12
C LEU A 116 0.97 -3.07 -0.25
N PHE A 117 0.36 -2.58 0.84
CA PHE A 117 1.01 -1.64 1.75
C PHE A 117 2.09 -2.33 2.57
N GLU A 118 1.86 -3.58 2.99
CA GLU A 118 2.86 -4.41 3.64
C GLU A 118 4.14 -4.56 2.79
N GLY A 119 3.99 -4.84 1.49
CA GLY A 119 5.09 -4.90 0.54
C GLY A 119 5.83 -3.58 0.35
N ILE A 120 5.09 -2.46 0.29
CA ILE A 120 5.67 -1.11 0.22
C ILE A 120 6.55 -0.84 1.45
N TYR A 121 5.98 -1.03 2.64
CA TYR A 121 6.68 -0.78 3.90
C TYR A 121 7.90 -1.69 4.08
N ALA A 122 7.76 -2.99 3.80
CA ALA A 122 8.86 -3.94 3.89
C ALA A 122 10.03 -3.55 2.97
N ALA A 123 9.73 -3.11 1.74
CA ALA A 123 10.75 -2.66 0.79
C ALA A 123 11.48 -1.40 1.27
N TRP A 124 10.75 -0.40 1.80
CA TRP A 124 11.36 0.81 2.36
C TRP A 124 12.22 0.50 3.59
N LEU A 125 11.72 -0.31 4.53
CA LEU A 125 12.44 -0.71 5.73
C LEU A 125 13.75 -1.43 5.40
N LYS A 126 13.71 -2.37 4.45
CA LYS A 126 14.91 -3.05 3.95
C LYS A 126 15.92 -2.07 3.37
N ARG A 127 15.47 -1.05 2.64
CA ARG A 127 16.34 -0.05 2.00
C ARG A 127 17.01 0.89 3.01
N ILE A 128 16.33 1.26 4.09
CA ILE A 128 16.91 2.11 5.15
C ILE A 128 17.75 1.33 6.18
N GLY A 129 17.96 0.03 5.96
CA GLY A 129 18.87 -0.80 6.76
C GLY A 129 18.21 -1.48 7.97
N ALA A 130 16.90 -1.71 7.96
CA ALA A 130 16.28 -2.58 8.96
C ALA A 130 16.96 -3.96 8.96
N SER A 131 17.18 -4.52 10.16
CA SER A 131 17.83 -5.82 10.32
C SER A 131 17.08 -6.91 9.56
N SER A 132 17.81 -7.80 8.88
CA SER A 132 17.24 -8.96 8.20
C SER A 132 16.58 -9.98 9.14
N GLN A 133 16.76 -9.81 10.46
CA GLN A 133 16.11 -10.60 11.51
C GLN A 133 14.73 -10.06 11.88
N LEU A 134 14.30 -8.92 11.33
CA LEU A 134 12.99 -8.34 11.58
C LEU A 134 12.07 -8.63 10.39
N GLU A 135 10.84 -8.99 10.69
CA GLU A 135 9.78 -9.19 9.72
C GLU A 135 8.66 -8.17 9.95
N LEU A 136 8.11 -7.66 8.85
CA LEU A 136 6.95 -6.80 8.87
C LEU A 136 5.72 -7.63 8.49
N HIS A 137 4.76 -7.73 9.39
CA HIS A 137 3.49 -8.41 9.14
C HIS A 137 2.30 -7.49 9.37
N GLN A 138 1.24 -7.65 8.58
CA GLN A 138 -0.07 -7.13 8.95
C GLN A 138 -0.53 -7.79 10.26
N VAL A 139 -0.99 -7.00 11.23
CA VAL A 139 -1.53 -7.50 12.50
C VAL A 139 -3.00 -7.17 12.63
N GLY A 140 -3.81 -8.18 12.96
CA GLY A 140 -5.26 -8.05 13.05
C GLY A 140 -5.97 -7.87 11.70
N GLY A 141 -7.29 -7.75 11.76
CA GLY A 141 -8.11 -7.39 10.62
C GLY A 141 -8.16 -5.87 10.40
N LEU A 142 -8.95 -5.44 9.43
CA LEU A 142 -9.27 -4.02 9.27
C LEU A 142 -10.17 -3.56 10.41
N GLU A 143 -9.80 -2.44 11.03
CA GLU A 143 -10.55 -1.88 12.15
C GLU A 143 -11.32 -0.61 11.75
N GLY A 144 -12.54 -0.48 12.25
CA GLY A 144 -13.36 0.72 12.14
C GLY A 144 -13.95 0.98 10.75
N SER A 145 -14.65 2.10 10.60
CA SER A 145 -15.37 2.47 9.37
C SER A 145 -14.49 3.04 8.26
N VAL A 146 -13.19 3.24 8.52
CA VAL A 146 -12.22 3.86 7.59
C VAL A 146 -11.11 2.89 7.17
N ASP A 147 -11.32 1.59 7.37
CA ASP A 147 -10.38 0.52 7.01
C ASP A 147 -8.96 0.77 7.52
N VAL A 148 -8.80 0.88 8.85
CA VAL A 148 -7.47 1.05 9.45
C VAL A 148 -6.70 -0.26 9.36
N MET A 149 -5.55 -0.21 8.71
CA MET A 149 -4.59 -1.31 8.64
C MET A 149 -3.48 -1.11 9.67
N ARG A 150 -3.06 -2.20 10.31
CA ARG A 150 -1.91 -2.20 11.23
C ARG A 150 -0.85 -3.14 10.72
N PHE A 151 0.38 -2.68 10.70
CA PHE A 151 1.55 -3.50 10.39
C PHE A 151 2.54 -3.40 11.53
N ARG A 152 3.21 -4.51 11.83
CA ARG A 152 4.19 -4.58 12.92
C ARG A 152 5.50 -5.13 12.41
N LEU A 153 6.58 -4.37 12.62
CA LEU A 153 7.95 -4.81 12.40
C LEU A 153 8.48 -5.34 13.73
N ALA A 154 8.77 -6.63 13.79
CA ALA A 154 9.31 -7.28 14.99
C ALA A 154 10.15 -8.51 14.62
N HIS A 155 10.85 -9.08 15.60
CA HIS A 155 11.48 -10.39 15.42
C HIS A 155 10.40 -11.49 15.21
N PRO A 156 10.63 -12.51 14.37
CA PRO A 156 9.65 -13.55 14.05
C PRO A 156 8.98 -14.21 15.26
N SER A 157 9.69 -14.31 16.39
CA SER A 157 9.16 -14.86 17.64
C SER A 157 7.97 -14.10 18.24
N TYR A 158 7.66 -12.89 17.77
CA TYR A 158 6.53 -12.08 18.24
C TYR A 158 5.22 -12.33 17.47
N PHE A 159 5.22 -13.20 16.45
CA PHE A 159 4.05 -13.52 15.62
C PHE A 159 3.48 -14.92 15.86
N VAL A 160 4.00 -15.65 16.85
CA VAL A 160 3.60 -17.02 17.23
C VAL A 160 2.36 -17.01 18.11
#